data_AF-A0A3Q7EBN4-F1
#
_entry.id   AF-A0A3Q7EBN4-F1
#
_cell.length_a   1.000
_cell.length_b   1.000
_cell.length_c   1.000
_cell.angle_alpha   90.00
_cell.angle_beta   90.00
_cell.angle_gamma   90.00
#
_symmetry.space_group_name_H-M   'P 1'
#
loop_
_entity.id
_entity.type
_entity.pdbx_description
1 polymer ?
#
loop_
_entity_poly.entity_id
_entity_poly.type
_entity_poly.pdbx_seq_one_letter_code
_entity_poly.pdbx_strand_id
1 'polypeptide(L)'
;MQYAADTLPFGGVGQSGFGRYHGKFSFDTFSHEKAIARRSFLTDIWFRYPPWSDHTLQLFRSAFIYDYLSVVLITLGLKRA
;
A
#
# COMPACT_ATOMS: atom_id res chain seq x y z
N MET A 1 36.15 1.08 10.45
CA MET A 1 35.92 -0.27 9.89
C MET A 1 34.41 -0.49 9.79
N GLN A 2 33.81 -0.34 8.60
CA GLN A 2 32.35 -0.54 8.43
C GLN A 2 31.93 -2.01 8.67
N TYR A 3 32.80 -2.98 8.35
CA TYR A 3 32.62 -4.40 8.67
C TYR A 3 32.55 -4.69 10.18
N ALA A 4 33.01 -3.80 11.06
CA ALA A 4 32.97 -4.05 12.50
C ALA A 4 31.65 -3.60 13.15
N ALA A 5 30.78 -2.92 12.41
CA ALA A 5 29.55 -2.32 12.94
C ALA A 5 28.33 -3.14 12.49
N ASP A 6 27.79 -3.96 13.38
CA ASP A 6 26.71 -4.90 13.07
C ASP A 6 25.39 -4.27 12.59
N THR A 7 25.21 -2.99 12.88
CA THR A 7 24.01 -2.21 12.52
C THR A 7 24.08 -1.58 11.14
N LEU A 8 25.23 -1.60 10.48
CA LEU A 8 25.42 -1.02 9.15
C LEU A 8 25.39 -2.11 8.07
N PRO A 9 24.67 -1.88 6.97
CA PRO A 9 24.66 -2.83 5.86
C PRO A 9 26.02 -2.82 5.15
N PHE A 10 26.62 -3.99 4.96
CA PHE A 10 27.81 -4.15 4.14
C PHE A 10 27.45 -4.74 2.78
N GLY A 11 27.81 -4.05 1.70
CA GLY A 11 27.45 -4.41 0.33
C GLY A 11 28.10 -3.49 -0.70
N GLY A 12 28.13 -3.94 -1.95
CA GLY A 12 28.65 -3.18 -3.09
C GLY A 12 27.55 -2.55 -3.95
N VAL A 13 27.95 -1.69 -4.88
CA VAL A 13 27.10 -1.12 -5.92
C VAL A 13 27.84 -1.16 -7.28
N GLY A 14 27.14 -1.56 -8.34
CA GLY A 14 27.68 -1.59 -9.71
C GLY A 14 28.75 -2.67 -9.87
N GLN A 15 29.96 -2.27 -10.28
CA GLN A 15 31.09 -3.20 -10.48
C GLN A 15 31.58 -3.85 -9.18
N SER A 16 31.25 -3.27 -8.02
CA SER A 16 31.64 -3.79 -6.70
C SER A 16 30.66 -4.82 -6.12
N GLY A 17 29.55 -5.13 -6.81
CA GLY A 17 28.55 -6.11 -6.39
C GLY A 17 27.15 -5.52 -6.20
N PHE A 18 26.20 -6.35 -5.75
CA PHE A 18 24.81 -5.98 -5.47
C PHE A 18 24.31 -6.64 -4.18
N GLY A 19 23.29 -6.04 -3.58
CA GLY A 19 22.76 -6.49 -2.30
C GLY A 19 23.61 -6.04 -1.12
N ARG A 20 23.19 -6.47 0.06
CA ARG A 20 23.80 -6.10 1.34
C ARG A 20 23.54 -7.20 2.35
N TYR A 21 24.45 -7.40 3.27
CA TYR A 21 24.26 -8.27 4.41
C TYR A 21 24.71 -7.53 5.67
N HIS A 22 24.89 -8.27 6.78
CA HIS A 22 25.22 -7.84 8.13
C HIS A 22 24.00 -7.74 9.06
N GLY A 23 24.06 -8.41 10.22
CA GLY A 23 23.00 -8.35 11.24
C GLY A 23 21.62 -8.68 10.66
N LYS A 24 20.66 -7.76 10.82
CA LYS A 24 19.30 -7.88 10.26
C LYS A 24 19.31 -8.00 8.73
N PHE A 25 20.21 -7.31 8.04
CA PHE A 25 20.25 -7.31 6.57
C PHE A 25 20.62 -8.70 6.01
N SER A 26 21.40 -9.50 6.75
CA SER A 26 21.62 -10.91 6.39
C SER A 26 20.33 -11.72 6.46
N PHE A 27 19.56 -11.57 7.54
CA PHE A 27 18.28 -12.26 7.70
C PHE A 27 17.29 -11.85 6.60
N ASP A 28 17.16 -10.55 6.34
CA ASP A 28 16.29 -10.04 5.28
C ASP A 28 16.71 -10.56 3.90
N THR A 29 18.02 -10.64 3.62
CA THR A 29 18.55 -11.12 2.32
C THR A 29 18.29 -12.60 2.06
N PHE A 30 18.29 -13.43 3.11
CA PHE A 30 18.03 -14.87 3.00
C PHE A 30 16.60 -15.27 3.36
N SER A 31 15.72 -14.29 3.60
CA SER A 31 14.32 -14.51 3.91
C SER A 31 13.42 -14.03 2.78
N HIS A 32 12.21 -14.59 2.71
CA HIS A 32 11.17 -14.11 1.81
C HIS A 32 10.09 -13.39 2.59
N GLU A 33 9.98 -12.07 2.41
CA GLU A 33 8.93 -11.25 3.01
C GLU A 33 7.57 -11.56 2.37
N LYS A 34 6.83 -12.50 2.97
CA LYS A 34 5.50 -12.90 2.49
C LYS A 34 4.44 -11.89 2.93
N ALA A 35 3.91 -11.14 1.96
CA ALA A 35 2.75 -10.28 2.19
C ALA A 35 1.50 -11.11 2.54
N ILE A 36 0.84 -10.79 3.66
CA ILE A 36 -0.42 -11.42 4.10
C ILE A 36 -1.41 -10.32 4.44
N ALA A 37 -2.54 -10.27 3.73
CA ALA A 37 -3.65 -9.37 4.05
C ALA A 37 -4.72 -10.11 4.87
N ARG A 38 -5.13 -9.52 5.98
CA ARG A 38 -6.25 -10.00 6.81
C ARG A 38 -7.35 -8.94 6.82
N ARG A 39 -8.59 -9.34 6.53
CA ARG A 39 -9.75 -8.43 6.46
C ARG A 39 -10.90 -9.03 7.27
N SER A 40 -11.68 -8.17 7.94
CA SER A 40 -12.93 -8.57 8.59
C SER A 40 -14.09 -8.59 7.60
N PHE A 41 -15.09 -9.45 7.83
CA PHE A 41 -16.33 -9.44 7.05
C PHE A 41 -17.21 -8.22 7.36
N LEU A 42 -16.96 -7.52 8.47
CA LEU A 42 -17.77 -6.36 8.89
C LEU A 42 -17.48 -5.07 8.12
N THR A 43 -16.27 -4.94 7.57
CA THR A 43 -15.80 -3.72 6.91
C THR A 43 -15.81 -3.88 5.39
N ASP A 44 -16.94 -4.33 4.84
CA ASP A 44 -17.10 -4.49 3.40
C ASP A 44 -17.67 -3.22 2.75
N ILE A 45 -17.10 -2.86 1.60
CA ILE A 45 -17.47 -1.65 0.87
C ILE A 45 -18.49 -2.05 -0.20
N TRP A 46 -19.77 -1.78 0.06
CA TRP A 46 -20.88 -2.23 -0.79
C TRP A 46 -20.76 -1.81 -2.26
N PHE A 47 -20.22 -0.62 -2.54
CA PHE A 47 -20.09 -0.07 -3.90
C PHE A 47 -18.90 -0.64 -4.70
N ARG A 48 -18.15 -1.60 -4.14
CA ARG A 48 -17.07 -2.31 -4.85
C ARG A 48 -17.62 -3.28 -5.92
N TYR A 49 -18.82 -3.81 -5.71
CA TYR A 49 -19.40 -4.85 -6.55
C TYR A 49 -20.31 -4.24 -7.63
N PRO A 50 -20.37 -4.86 -8.83
CA PRO A 50 -21.30 -4.43 -9.89
C PRO A 50 -22.77 -4.68 -9.49
N PRO A 51 -23.74 -4.01 -10.16
CA PRO A 51 -23.57 -3.10 -11.31
C PRO A 51 -23.14 -1.68 -10.92
N TRP A 52 -22.21 -1.09 -11.66
CA TRP A 52 -21.74 0.27 -11.42
C TRP A 52 -22.61 1.29 -12.18
N SER A 53 -23.37 2.09 -11.42
CA SER A 53 -24.08 3.25 -11.95
C SER A 53 -23.16 4.48 -12.01
N ASP A 54 -23.55 5.52 -12.73
CA ASP A 54 -22.80 6.78 -12.78
C ASP A 54 -22.57 7.38 -11.39
N HIS A 55 -23.54 7.23 -10.46
CA HIS A 55 -23.41 7.67 -9.07
C HIS A 55 -22.36 6.86 -8.30
N THR A 56 -22.37 5.53 -8.45
CA THR A 56 -21.38 4.61 -7.89
C THR A 56 -19.97 4.93 -8.40
N LEU A 57 -19.85 5.26 -9.69
CA LEU A 57 -18.57 5.59 -10.33
C LEU A 57 -18.04 6.96 -9.85
N GLN A 58 -18.92 7.92 -9.62
CA GLN A 58 -18.56 9.21 -9.02
C GLN A 58 -18.09 9.07 -7.57
N LEU A 59 -18.72 8.19 -6.78
CA LEU A 59 -18.23 7.81 -5.45
C LEU A 59 -16.84 7.20 -5.53
N PHE A 60 -16.63 6.26 -6.46
CA PHE A 60 -15.33 5.62 -6.64
C PHE A 60 -14.23 6.63 -7.01
N ARG A 61 -14.52 7.53 -7.96
CA ARG A 61 -13.60 8.58 -8.40
C ARG A 61 -13.26 9.55 -7.27
N SER A 62 -14.27 10.03 -6.54
CA SER A 62 -14.05 10.98 -5.42
C SER A 62 -13.30 10.34 -4.26
N ALA A 63 -13.56 9.06 -3.96
CA ALA A 63 -12.80 8.30 -2.98
C ALA A 63 -11.33 8.12 -3.37
N PHE A 64 -11.04 7.85 -4.66
CA PHE A 64 -9.66 7.68 -5.14
C PHE A 64 -8.85 8.98 -5.14
N ILE A 65 -9.50 10.12 -5.39
CA ILE A 65 -8.88 11.46 -5.36
C ILE A 65 -8.77 12.00 -3.92
N TYR A 66 -9.28 11.26 -2.92
CA TYR A 66 -9.36 11.69 -1.51
C TYR A 66 -10.18 12.97 -1.30
N ASP A 67 -11.19 13.20 -2.13
CA ASP A 67 -12.12 14.33 -1.97
C ASP A 67 -13.26 13.94 -1.03
N TYR A 68 -13.01 14.10 0.28
CA TYR A 68 -13.96 13.74 1.34
C TYR A 68 -15.26 14.56 1.27
N LEU A 69 -15.20 15.83 0.86
CA LEU A 69 -16.37 16.70 0.77
C LEU A 69 -17.31 16.20 -0.33
N SER A 70 -16.75 15.86 -1.49
CA SER A 70 -17.52 15.22 -2.55
C SER A 70 -18.08 13.86 -2.14
N VAL A 71 -17.32 13.01 -1.44
CA VAL A 71 -17.82 11.71 -0.95
C VAL A 71 -19.04 11.92 -0.05
N VAL A 72 -18.96 12.83 0.93
CA VAL A 72 -20.08 13.12 1.84
C VAL A 72 -21.28 13.65 1.07
N LEU A 73 -21.10 14.62 0.17
CA LEU A 73 -22.20 15.18 -0.60
C LEU A 73 -22.86 14.17 -1.54
N ILE A 74 -22.09 13.25 -2.15
CA ILE A 74 -22.63 12.21 -3.03
C ILE A 74 -23.38 11.14 -2.21
N THR A 75 -22.85 10.74 -1.04
CA THR A 75 -23.54 9.80 -0.13
C THR A 75 -24.83 10.36 0.43
N LEU A 76 -24.89 11.68 0.70
CA LEU A 76 -26.10 12.38 1.14
C LEU A 76 -27.07 12.70 -0.01
N GLY A 77 -26.73 12.38 -1.26
CA GLY A 77 -27.54 12.70 -2.44
C GLY A 77 -27.62 14.20 -2.77
N LEU A 78 -26.79 15.03 -2.14
CA LEU A 78 -26.75 16.49 -2.29
C LEU A 78 -25.90 16.93 -3.49
N LYS A 79 -24.98 16.07 -3.94
CA LYS A 79 -24.22 16.29 -5.18
C LYS A 79 -24.94 15.62 -6.35
N ARG A 80 -25.71 16.39 -7.11
CA ARG A 80 -26.12 16.00 -8.46
C ARG A 80 -25.01 16.37 -9.43
N ALA A 81 -24.66 15.43 -10.31
CA ALA A 81 -23.80 15.69 -11.47
C ALA A 81 -24.46 16.66 -12.44
#